data_AF-A0A0N0LHU8-F1
#
_entry.id   AF-A0A0N0LHU8-F1
#
_cell.length_a   1.000
_cell.length_b   1.000
_cell.length_c   1.000
_cell.angle_alpha   90.00
_cell.angle_beta   90.00
_cell.angle_gamma   90.00
#
_symmetry.space_group_name_H-M   'P 1'
#
loop_
_entity.id
_entity.type
_entity.pdbx_description
1 polymer ?
#
loop_
_entity_poly.entity_id
_entity_poly.type
_entity_poly.pdbx_seq_one_letter_code
_entity_poly.pdbx_strand_id
1 'polypeptide(L)'
;MAGEGGNIIRNVFGKSYKEAEQIMKDASQGALDFKSPQENTFYGKNGGKKLDDYQAKKDNTLLVTKVEGPLDDNGGNIDKPKEGEQHWFKATFNRSAAKNEYKKLLWKLKINGVSIPFSFDYSSIEGSTETIQVKLPCYSMRAYAYFKSPIDKVSVDVAVKGLTFPMLILQGTRRKGKKIVVKDGKKVSSNDTAIDMLYNDYPENKTGFDKLRAELYSENYDAEKQDSWYNNTSRADNATQNADYTLKKVEEFCKKSSDDLFKIFKSDIEWYSKGKLETVAKKMVDKMQSNSGGEFSDKDLTDAVVQHEKSQAFISSIKSVIQSYLTKNNGDIQNLEITDSSNGILYKYLVDRGVDNPKFSDKFSGLGITINDVWAYQIYITRYKKNGRSFEMGLEYIYYDHFGLDYPDIQKYDKDIFYSWFILQHFRGYKPFITKLDIVGELKGTF
;
A
#
# COMPACT_ATOMS: atom_id res chain seq x y z
N MET A 1 -1.84 -35.36 69.35
CA MET A 1 -3.13 -35.02 68.69
C MET A 1 -3.54 -33.66 69.22
N ALA A 2 -3.41 -32.62 68.40
CA ALA A 2 -4.53 -31.98 67.68
C ALA A 2 -5.50 -31.32 68.67
N GLY A 3 -5.87 -30.04 68.58
CA GLY A 3 -5.63 -28.99 67.62
C GLY A 3 -6.34 -27.72 68.13
N GLU A 4 -5.89 -26.58 67.63
CA GLU A 4 -6.62 -25.35 67.30
C GLU A 4 -7.76 -24.81 68.20
N GLY A 5 -7.67 -23.51 68.50
CA GLY A 5 -8.85 -22.65 68.68
C GLY A 5 -8.69 -21.60 69.76
N GLY A 6 -8.58 -20.33 69.36
CA GLY A 6 -8.24 -19.19 70.20
C GLY A 6 -9.08 -18.95 71.47
N ASN A 7 -8.50 -18.19 72.39
CA ASN A 7 -9.28 -17.33 73.28
C ASN A 7 -8.54 -16.02 73.54
N ILE A 8 -9.18 -14.92 73.16
CA ILE A 8 -8.81 -13.56 73.57
C ILE A 8 -9.01 -13.49 75.08
N ILE A 9 -7.93 -13.35 75.84
CA ILE A 9 -8.01 -13.03 77.26
C ILE A 9 -7.74 -11.53 77.41
N ARG A 10 -8.83 -10.75 77.54
CA ARG A 10 -8.76 -9.41 78.13
C ARG A 10 -8.56 -9.58 79.63
N ASN A 11 -7.35 -9.32 80.12
CA ASN A 11 -7.12 -9.08 81.53
C ASN A 11 -6.99 -7.57 81.75
N VAL A 12 -8.05 -6.95 82.26
CA VAL A 12 -7.96 -5.65 82.92
C VAL A 12 -8.22 -5.90 84.39
N PHE A 13 -7.17 -5.95 85.20
CA PHE A 13 -7.26 -5.84 86.66
C PHE A 13 -6.04 -5.08 87.18
N GLY A 14 -6.28 -4.03 87.97
CA GLY A 14 -5.26 -3.40 88.81
C GLY A 14 -5.48 -1.91 89.08
N LYS A 15 -5.67 -1.56 90.36
CA LYS A 15 -5.35 -0.21 90.87
C LYS A 15 -3.83 -0.02 90.82
N SER A 16 -3.43 1.20 90.45
CA SER A 16 -2.06 1.74 90.49
C SER A 16 -1.30 1.35 91.77
N TYR A 17 -0.07 0.85 91.62
CA TYR A 17 1.08 1.28 92.42
C TYR A 17 2.41 1.04 91.66
N LYS A 18 3.21 2.11 91.64
CA LYS A 18 4.61 2.29 91.23
C LYS A 18 4.94 2.26 89.72
N GLU A 19 5.55 3.37 89.33
CA GLU A 19 6.09 3.72 88.02
C GLU A 19 6.86 2.56 87.39
N ALA A 20 6.55 2.24 86.13
CA ALA A 20 7.49 1.52 85.29
C ALA A 20 8.54 2.54 84.83
N GLU A 21 9.79 2.43 85.30
CA GLU A 21 10.89 3.30 84.88
C GLU A 21 11.16 3.24 83.36
N GLN A 22 10.77 2.13 82.71
CA GLN A 22 10.79 1.98 81.26
C GLN A 22 9.60 1.15 80.76
N ILE A 23 8.91 1.67 79.76
CA ILE A 23 7.99 0.90 78.91
C ILE A 23 8.64 0.83 77.52
N MET A 24 9.10 -0.35 77.12
CA MET A 24 9.57 -0.61 75.76
C MET A 24 8.49 -1.34 74.97
N LYS A 25 8.10 -0.79 73.81
CA LYS A 25 7.29 -1.50 72.81
C LYS A 25 7.87 -1.24 71.42
N ASP A 26 8.05 -2.32 70.68
CA ASP A 26 8.58 -2.31 69.33
C ASP A 26 7.42 -2.38 68.33
N ALA A 27 7.33 -1.41 67.41
CA ALA A 27 6.32 -1.36 66.37
C ALA A 27 7.01 -1.52 65.02
N SER A 28 7.14 -2.77 64.57
CA SER A 28 7.89 -3.05 63.35
C SER A 28 7.11 -2.70 62.09
N GLN A 29 5.77 -2.76 62.06
CA GLN A 29 4.92 -2.21 60.98
C GLN A 29 3.47 -1.95 61.46
N GLY A 30 3.06 -0.67 61.54
CA GLY A 30 1.68 -0.24 61.82
C GLY A 30 1.57 1.07 62.61
N ALA A 31 0.40 1.71 62.59
CA ALA A 31 0.10 2.89 63.42
C ALA A 31 -0.20 2.48 64.87
N LEU A 32 0.40 3.18 65.83
CA LEU A 32 0.13 3.03 67.27
C LEU A 32 -0.80 4.15 67.73
N ASP A 33 -2.04 3.81 68.08
CA ASP A 33 -2.99 4.76 68.65
C ASP A 33 -2.91 4.77 70.19
N PHE A 34 -2.57 5.92 70.77
CA PHE A 34 -2.63 6.16 72.20
C PHE A 34 -3.82 7.07 72.53
N LYS A 35 -4.81 6.53 73.25
CA LYS A 35 -5.90 7.32 73.83
C LYS A 35 -5.62 7.54 75.31
N SER A 36 -5.29 8.77 75.66
CA SER A 36 -5.13 9.19 77.05
C SER A 36 -6.06 10.37 77.32
N PRO A 37 -6.74 10.39 78.49
CA PRO A 37 -7.54 11.54 78.91
C PRO A 37 -6.68 12.74 79.35
N GLN A 38 -5.35 12.60 79.41
CA GLN A 38 -4.39 13.67 79.72
C GLN A 38 -3.21 13.67 78.72
N GLU A 39 -2.55 14.82 78.59
CA GLU A 39 -1.42 15.04 77.67
C GLU A 39 -0.27 14.06 77.95
N ASN A 40 0.25 13.40 76.90
CA ASN A 40 1.41 12.51 77.00
C ASN A 40 2.62 13.13 76.29
N THR A 41 3.75 13.21 76.99
CA THR A 41 5.00 13.76 76.46
C THR A 41 6.06 12.66 76.36
N PHE A 42 6.53 12.36 75.15
CA PHE A 42 7.58 11.36 74.92
C PHE A 42 8.96 12.01 74.78
N TYR A 43 9.90 11.68 75.67
CA TYR A 43 11.27 12.15 75.60
C TYR A 43 12.17 11.10 74.92
N GLY A 44 12.56 11.35 73.68
CA GLY A 44 13.62 10.57 73.02
C GLY A 44 14.99 10.83 73.68
N LYS A 45 15.92 9.87 73.58
CA LYS A 45 17.28 9.90 74.19
C LYS A 45 18.10 11.16 73.86
N ASN A 46 17.73 11.90 72.80
CA ASN A 46 18.35 13.15 72.35
C ASN A 46 17.34 14.33 72.26
N GLY A 47 16.28 14.34 73.09
CA GLY A 47 15.28 15.41 73.08
C GLY A 47 14.39 15.38 71.84
N GLY A 48 13.53 14.36 71.74
CA GLY A 48 12.61 14.16 70.61
C GLY A 48 11.92 15.47 70.16
N LYS A 49 11.86 15.69 68.84
CA LYS A 49 11.18 16.86 68.25
C LYS A 49 9.67 16.76 68.50
N LYS A 50 9.01 17.90 68.75
CA LYS A 50 7.54 17.95 68.80
C LYS A 50 6.98 17.55 67.43
N LEU A 51 5.83 16.88 67.41
CA LEU A 51 5.14 16.51 66.16
C LEU A 51 4.83 17.75 65.31
N ASP A 52 4.53 18.87 65.96
CA ASP A 52 4.28 20.17 65.31
C ASP A 52 5.56 20.75 64.64
N ASP A 53 6.75 20.31 65.08
CA ASP A 53 8.05 20.66 64.49
C ASP A 53 8.52 19.63 63.45
N TYR A 54 7.73 18.59 63.18
CA TYR A 54 8.03 17.59 62.16
C TYR A 54 7.66 18.13 60.77
N GLN A 55 8.68 18.60 60.04
CA GLN A 55 8.55 18.72 58.59
C GLN A 55 8.93 17.40 57.94
N ALA A 56 7.97 16.77 57.26
CA ALA A 56 8.24 15.63 56.40
C ALA A 56 9.38 16.01 55.44
N LYS A 57 10.42 15.16 55.32
CA LYS A 57 11.48 15.38 54.34
C LYS A 57 10.81 15.55 52.97
N LYS A 58 10.99 16.72 52.33
CA LYS A 58 10.61 16.89 50.92
C LYS A 58 11.36 15.84 50.12
N ASP A 59 10.63 14.87 49.59
CA ASP A 59 11.18 13.88 48.67
C ASP A 59 11.48 14.58 47.35
N ASN A 60 12.72 15.04 47.21
CA ASN A 60 13.24 15.70 46.01
C ASN A 60 13.74 14.70 44.95
N THR A 61 13.34 13.44 45.05
CA THR A 61 13.70 12.41 44.06
C THR A 61 13.24 12.86 42.68
N LEU A 62 14.19 12.87 41.73
CA LEU A 62 13.89 13.16 40.33
C LEU A 62 13.19 11.93 39.72
N LEU A 63 12.00 12.15 39.18
CA LEU A 63 11.16 11.11 38.59
C LEU A 63 10.74 11.53 37.19
N VAL A 64 10.60 10.54 36.31
CA VAL A 64 9.85 10.74 35.07
C VAL A 64 8.37 10.65 35.41
N THR A 65 7.59 11.66 35.01
CA THR A 65 6.15 11.76 35.25
C THR A 65 5.34 11.45 34.01
N LYS A 66 5.92 11.63 32.82
CA LYS A 66 5.27 11.35 31.54
C LYS A 66 6.30 10.94 30.49
N VAL A 67 5.97 9.95 29.67
CA VAL A 67 6.64 9.68 28.39
C VAL A 67 5.64 9.91 27.28
N GLU A 68 6.04 10.66 26.27
CA GLU A 68 5.24 10.97 25.08
C GLU A 68 6.02 10.56 23.83
N GLY A 69 5.31 10.13 22.79
CA GLY A 69 5.89 9.72 21.52
C GLY A 69 5.12 8.53 20.92
N PRO A 70 5.33 8.24 19.63
CA PRO A 70 6.28 8.88 18.73
C PRO A 70 5.81 10.27 18.29
N LEU A 71 6.74 11.22 18.19
CA LEU A 71 6.51 12.59 17.75
C LEU A 71 7.27 12.88 16.44
N ASP A 72 6.70 13.71 15.57
CA ASP A 72 7.36 14.26 14.40
C ASP A 72 8.39 15.35 14.76
N ASP A 73 9.11 15.87 13.77
CA ASP A 73 10.15 16.90 13.99
C ASP A 73 9.57 18.25 14.47
N ASN A 74 8.25 18.45 14.39
CA ASN A 74 7.54 19.63 14.92
C ASN A 74 6.88 19.37 16.28
N GLY A 75 7.04 18.18 16.86
CA GLY A 75 6.43 17.78 18.13
C GLY A 75 4.98 17.30 18.03
N GLY A 76 4.44 17.09 16.83
CA GLY A 76 3.12 16.50 16.61
C GLY A 76 3.12 14.99 16.84
N ASN A 77 2.01 14.42 17.35
CA ASN A 77 1.88 12.98 17.59
C ASN A 77 1.80 12.19 16.28
N ILE A 78 2.44 11.01 16.26
CA ILE A 78 2.38 10.04 15.16
C ILE A 78 1.65 8.79 15.66
N ASP A 79 0.43 8.56 15.17
CA ASP A 79 -0.42 7.47 15.65
C ASP A 79 0.10 6.07 15.28
N LYS A 80 0.62 5.91 14.06
CA LYS A 80 1.08 4.62 13.52
C LYS A 80 2.36 4.81 12.71
N PRO A 81 3.53 4.94 13.37
CA PRO A 81 4.80 5.03 12.68
C PRO A 81 5.07 3.75 11.87
N LYS A 82 5.98 3.87 10.91
CA LYS A 82 6.50 2.70 10.19
C LYS A 82 7.45 1.90 11.07
N GLU A 83 7.52 0.60 10.82
CA GLU A 83 8.40 -0.28 11.56
C GLU A 83 9.87 0.06 11.25
N GLY A 84 10.67 0.25 12.30
CA GLY A 84 12.09 0.63 12.24
C GLY A 84 12.37 2.13 12.11
N GLU A 85 11.39 2.97 11.75
CA GLU A 85 11.60 4.41 11.63
C GLU A 85 11.89 5.07 12.99
N GLN A 86 12.80 6.05 12.98
CA GLN A 86 13.18 6.79 14.18
C GLN A 86 12.32 8.04 14.36
N HIS A 87 11.64 8.11 15.50
CA HIS A 87 10.76 9.21 15.87
C HIS A 87 11.13 9.75 17.25
N TRP A 88 10.73 10.99 17.55
CA TRP A 88 11.06 11.62 18.84
C TRP A 88 10.20 11.06 19.97
N PHE A 89 10.82 10.80 21.11
CA PHE A 89 10.16 10.48 22.36
C PHE A 89 10.61 11.46 23.42
N LYS A 90 9.67 11.99 24.19
CA LYS A 90 9.87 13.02 25.21
C LYS A 90 9.59 12.45 26.60
N ALA A 91 10.57 12.51 27.48
CA ALA A 91 10.40 12.25 28.90
C ALA A 91 10.21 13.57 29.65
N THR A 92 9.17 13.69 30.46
CA THR A 92 8.89 14.86 31.32
C THR A 92 9.18 14.50 32.76
N PHE A 93 9.78 15.43 33.49
CA PHE A 93 10.20 15.23 34.88
C PHE A 93 9.28 15.94 35.88
N ASN A 94 9.33 15.54 37.14
CA ASN A 94 8.58 16.21 38.23
C ASN A 94 9.15 17.57 38.63
N ARG A 95 10.39 17.88 38.23
CA ARG A 95 11.09 19.15 38.43
C ARG A 95 12.20 19.29 37.41
N SER A 96 12.78 20.48 37.27
CA SER A 96 13.99 20.66 36.48
C SER A 96 15.15 19.84 37.07
N ALA A 97 15.89 19.17 36.19
CA ALA A 97 17.03 18.32 36.55
C ALA A 97 18.36 19.03 36.33
N ALA A 98 19.32 18.84 37.23
CA ALA A 98 20.70 19.26 37.00
C ALA A 98 21.40 18.32 36.00
N LYS A 99 22.48 18.80 35.36
CA LYS A 99 23.22 18.06 34.31
C LYS A 99 23.71 16.68 34.74
N ASN A 100 24.13 16.51 35.98
CA ASN A 100 24.54 15.22 36.54
C ASN A 100 23.36 14.28 36.85
N GLU A 101 22.14 14.81 36.99
CA GLU A 101 20.93 14.04 37.26
C GLU A 101 20.33 13.50 35.96
N TYR A 102 20.06 14.36 34.96
CA TYR A 102 19.43 13.90 33.72
C TYR A 102 20.34 12.97 32.91
N LYS A 103 21.67 13.02 33.10
CA LYS A 103 22.62 12.06 32.52
C LYS A 103 22.42 10.61 33.00
N LYS A 104 21.65 10.42 34.09
CA LYS A 104 21.26 9.09 34.60
C LYS A 104 19.95 8.59 33.99
N LEU A 105 19.32 9.35 33.08
CA LEU A 105 18.10 8.95 32.42
C LEU A 105 18.38 7.72 31.53
N LEU A 106 17.63 6.66 31.74
CA LEU A 106 17.71 5.43 30.98
C LEU A 106 16.46 5.28 30.12
N TRP A 107 16.65 4.76 28.91
CA TRP A 107 15.55 4.35 28.04
C TRP A 107 15.55 2.84 27.86
N LYS A 108 14.35 2.26 27.74
CA LYS A 108 14.15 0.84 27.50
C LYS A 108 12.96 0.65 26.59
N LEU A 109 13.09 -0.26 25.63
CA LEU A 109 12.01 -0.68 24.73
C LEU A 109 11.57 -2.09 25.13
N LYS A 110 10.26 -2.35 25.16
CA LYS A 110 9.72 -3.70 25.32
C LYS A 110 9.04 -4.12 24.02
N ILE A 111 9.68 -5.00 23.26
CA ILE A 111 9.22 -5.48 21.95
C ILE A 111 8.88 -6.97 22.10
N ASN A 112 7.64 -7.37 21.79
CA ASN A 112 7.18 -8.75 21.93
C ASN A 112 7.52 -9.40 23.30
N GLY A 113 7.43 -8.62 24.38
CA GLY A 113 7.77 -9.07 25.73
C GLY A 113 9.26 -8.99 26.10
N VAL A 114 10.16 -8.87 25.11
CA VAL A 114 11.61 -8.76 25.33
C VAL A 114 11.97 -7.31 25.65
N SER A 115 12.72 -7.11 26.74
CA SER A 115 13.23 -5.79 27.15
C SER A 115 14.60 -5.53 26.54
N ILE A 116 14.72 -4.43 25.81
CA ILE A 116 15.95 -4.00 25.13
C ILE A 116 16.34 -2.62 25.69
N PRO A 117 17.50 -2.48 26.37
CA PRO A 117 17.99 -1.17 26.79
C PRO A 117 18.37 -0.32 25.57
N PHE A 118 18.10 0.98 25.62
CA PHE A 118 18.49 1.92 24.58
C PHE A 118 19.44 2.97 25.15
N SER A 119 20.59 3.16 24.49
CA SER A 119 21.61 4.11 24.88
C SER A 119 21.69 5.28 23.90
N PHE A 120 21.82 6.49 24.44
CA PHE A 120 22.03 7.72 23.68
C PHE A 120 23.14 8.55 24.34
N ASP A 121 23.85 9.38 23.57
CA ASP A 121 24.90 10.24 24.10
C ASP A 121 24.34 11.52 24.71
N TYR A 122 24.23 11.52 26.05
CA TYR A 122 23.78 12.68 26.83
C TYR A 122 24.85 13.75 27.06
N SER A 123 26.08 13.56 26.57
CA SER A 123 27.17 14.52 26.79
C SER A 123 26.95 15.87 26.09
N SER A 124 26.19 15.85 24.99
CA SER A 124 25.87 16.98 24.10
C SER A 124 24.75 17.90 24.60
N ILE A 125 24.05 17.54 25.69
CA ILE A 125 22.92 18.31 26.21
C ILE A 125 23.40 19.41 27.20
N GLU A 126 22.92 20.65 27.04
CA GLU A 126 23.22 21.81 27.89
C GLU A 126 21.97 22.33 28.66
N GLY A 127 22.15 22.84 29.89
CA GLY A 127 21.10 23.54 30.67
C GLY A 127 20.45 22.77 31.84
N SER A 128 19.41 23.37 32.44
CA SER A 128 18.49 22.75 33.42
C SER A 128 17.20 22.32 32.72
N THR A 129 16.88 21.03 32.71
CA THR A 129 15.86 20.49 31.79
C THR A 129 14.70 19.83 32.55
N GLU A 130 13.47 20.23 32.22
CA GLU A 130 12.22 19.59 32.70
C GLU A 130 11.78 18.46 31.77
N THR A 131 12.28 18.45 30.54
CA THR A 131 12.02 17.43 29.55
C THR A 131 13.29 17.06 28.79
N ILE A 132 13.41 15.81 28.39
CA ILE A 132 14.47 15.33 27.49
C ILE A 132 13.83 14.56 26.34
N GLN A 133 14.30 14.84 25.12
CA GLN A 133 13.88 14.13 23.91
C GLN A 133 15.01 13.28 23.33
N VAL A 134 14.65 12.09 22.83
CA VAL A 134 15.55 11.17 22.12
C VAL A 134 14.84 10.58 20.90
N LYS A 135 15.58 10.24 19.83
CA LYS A 135 15.02 9.48 18.71
C LYS A 135 15.11 7.98 19.00
N LEU A 136 13.98 7.27 18.95
CA LEU A 136 13.90 5.81 19.13
C LEU A 136 13.35 5.16 17.86
N PRO A 137 13.85 3.98 17.45
CA PRO A 137 13.24 3.20 16.38
C PRO A 137 11.89 2.65 16.84
N CYS A 138 10.86 2.77 16.01
CA CYS A 138 9.50 2.35 16.32
C CYS A 138 9.22 0.91 15.89
N TYR A 139 8.67 0.12 16.81
CA TYR A 139 8.14 -1.22 16.56
C TYR A 139 6.79 -1.33 17.26
N SER A 140 6.09 -2.46 17.13
CA SER A 140 5.03 -2.80 18.09
C SER A 140 5.67 -3.00 19.47
N MET A 141 5.68 -1.94 20.28
CA MET A 141 6.52 -1.85 21.47
C MET A 141 5.92 -0.96 22.56
N ARG A 142 6.50 -1.05 23.75
CA ARG A 142 6.31 -0.06 24.82
C ARG A 142 7.64 0.62 25.14
N ALA A 143 7.66 1.95 25.13
CA ALA A 143 8.84 2.75 25.42
C ALA A 143 8.79 3.32 26.84
N TYR A 144 9.92 3.20 27.54
CA TYR A 144 10.09 3.64 28.93
C TYR A 144 11.25 4.63 29.03
N ALA A 145 11.08 5.65 29.87
CA ALA A 145 12.16 6.50 30.36
C ALA A 145 12.14 6.50 31.90
N TYR A 146 13.31 6.37 32.55
CA TYR A 146 13.39 6.25 34.01
C TYR A 146 14.78 6.56 34.57
N PHE A 147 14.85 6.94 35.85
CA PHE A 147 16.12 7.16 36.57
C PHE A 147 16.57 5.97 37.42
N LYS A 148 15.63 5.21 37.98
CA LYS A 148 15.91 4.05 38.85
C LYS A 148 15.26 2.77 38.34
N SER A 149 13.96 2.80 38.08
CA SER A 149 13.23 1.66 37.55
C SER A 149 12.09 2.11 36.63
N PRO A 150 11.77 1.35 35.57
CA PRO A 150 10.65 1.65 34.68
C PRO A 150 9.30 1.60 35.41
N ILE A 151 8.38 2.48 35.03
CA ILE A 151 7.01 2.53 35.57
C ILE A 151 6.03 2.39 34.40
N ASP A 152 5.20 1.36 34.40
CA ASP A 152 4.25 1.10 33.30
C ASP A 152 3.27 2.26 33.08
N LYS A 153 2.78 2.90 34.15
CA LYS A 153 1.87 4.06 34.06
C LYS A 153 2.48 5.31 33.42
N VAL A 154 3.81 5.37 33.34
CA VAL A 154 4.57 6.52 32.81
C VAL A 154 5.12 6.22 31.42
N SER A 155 4.99 4.98 30.95
CA SER A 155 5.43 4.55 29.62
C SER A 155 4.44 4.91 28.51
N VAL A 156 4.85 4.73 27.26
CA VAL A 156 3.97 4.89 26.08
C VAL A 156 3.99 3.64 25.22
N ASP A 157 2.80 3.20 24.79
CA ASP A 157 2.63 2.12 23.81
C ASP A 157 2.70 2.67 22.40
N VAL A 158 3.41 1.97 21.53
CA VAL A 158 3.59 2.30 20.12
C VAL A 158 3.06 1.14 19.30
N ALA A 159 2.10 1.43 18.43
CA ALA A 159 1.62 0.50 17.41
C ALA A 159 2.18 0.93 16.06
N VAL A 160 2.91 0.04 15.36
CA VAL A 160 3.37 0.35 14.01
C VAL A 160 2.31 -0.01 12.97
N LYS A 161 2.34 0.67 11.82
CA LYS A 161 1.56 0.24 10.65
C LYS A 161 2.12 -1.10 10.16
N GLY A 162 1.38 -2.18 10.39
CA GLY A 162 1.70 -3.48 9.80
C GLY A 162 1.53 -3.46 8.28
N LEU A 163 2.29 -4.31 7.58
CA LEU A 163 2.12 -4.51 6.15
C LEU A 163 0.77 -5.20 5.88
N THR A 164 -0.04 -4.58 5.02
CA THR A 164 -1.28 -5.17 4.52
C THR A 164 -1.04 -5.78 3.15
N PHE A 165 -1.49 -7.02 2.96
CA PHE A 165 -1.45 -7.70 1.67
C PHE A 165 -2.88 -7.99 1.19
N PRO A 166 -3.15 -7.96 -0.13
CA PRO A 166 -2.19 -7.67 -1.21
C PRO A 166 -1.76 -6.19 -1.22
N MET A 167 -0.46 -5.96 -1.45
CA MET A 167 0.16 -4.62 -1.50
C MET A 167 0.44 -4.28 -2.95
N LEU A 168 -0.23 -3.28 -3.51
CA LEU A 168 0.09 -2.77 -4.85
C LEU A 168 1.46 -2.10 -4.80
N ILE A 169 2.41 -2.58 -5.61
CA ILE A 169 3.79 -2.09 -5.60
C ILE A 169 4.24 -1.45 -6.91
N LEU A 170 3.51 -1.70 -7.98
CA LEU A 170 3.86 -1.27 -9.32
C LEU A 170 2.64 -1.34 -10.24
N GLN A 171 2.49 -0.35 -11.12
CA GLN A 171 1.56 -0.38 -12.24
C GLN A 171 2.05 0.50 -13.39
N GLY A 172 1.53 0.26 -14.61
CA GLY A 172 1.88 1.02 -15.82
C GLY A 172 1.40 2.47 -15.76
N THR A 173 1.56 3.28 -16.82
CA THR A 173 0.94 4.63 -16.90
C THR A 173 -0.51 4.60 -17.36
N ARG A 174 -0.88 3.56 -18.12
CA ARG A 174 -2.25 3.27 -18.52
C ARG A 174 -3.03 2.70 -17.34
N ARG A 175 -4.33 3.02 -17.27
CA ARG A 175 -5.27 2.41 -16.32
C ARG A 175 -6.32 1.62 -17.08
N LYS A 176 -6.81 0.58 -16.42
CA LYS A 176 -7.84 -0.33 -16.92
C LYS A 176 -9.06 0.46 -17.44
N GLY A 177 -9.39 0.30 -18.72
CA GLY A 177 -10.57 0.91 -19.35
C GLY A 177 -10.47 2.43 -19.56
N LYS A 178 -9.30 3.03 -19.33
CA LYS A 178 -9.14 4.49 -19.33
C LYS A 178 -8.38 5.01 -20.54
N LYS A 179 -8.83 6.18 -21.02
CA LYS A 179 -8.19 6.90 -22.12
C LYS A 179 -6.82 7.42 -21.71
N ILE A 180 -5.89 7.40 -22.66
CA ILE A 180 -4.60 8.08 -22.52
C ILE A 180 -4.69 9.48 -23.12
N VAL A 181 -4.19 10.45 -22.36
CA VAL A 181 -4.04 11.84 -22.78
C VAL A 181 -2.60 12.30 -22.60
N VAL A 182 -2.19 13.34 -23.33
CA VAL A 182 -0.88 13.97 -23.14
C VAL A 182 -1.05 15.18 -22.22
N LYS A 183 -0.37 15.16 -21.08
CA LYS A 183 -0.30 16.28 -20.13
C LYS A 183 1.17 16.60 -19.88
N ASP A 184 1.57 17.86 -20.08
CA ASP A 184 2.96 18.32 -19.90
C ASP A 184 3.97 17.47 -20.69
N GLY A 185 3.61 17.10 -21.93
CA GLY A 185 4.45 16.25 -22.80
C GLY A 185 4.53 14.77 -22.39
N LYS A 186 3.79 14.34 -21.35
CA LYS A 186 3.78 12.96 -20.86
C LYS A 186 2.43 12.30 -21.07
N LYS A 187 2.45 11.03 -21.51
CA LYS A 187 1.24 10.20 -21.60
C LYS A 187 0.77 9.82 -20.19
N VAL A 188 -0.45 10.20 -19.85
CA VAL A 188 -1.10 9.90 -18.57
C VAL A 188 -2.51 9.36 -18.80
N SER A 189 -2.98 8.50 -17.91
CA SER A 189 -4.36 8.02 -17.95
C SER A 189 -5.32 9.11 -17.47
N SER A 190 -6.38 9.40 -18.23
CA SER A 190 -7.48 10.26 -17.80
C SER A 190 -8.57 9.47 -17.08
N ASN A 191 -9.61 10.17 -16.61
CA ASN A 191 -10.80 9.54 -16.04
C ASN A 191 -11.80 9.08 -17.11
N ASP A 192 -11.60 9.48 -18.36
CA ASP A 192 -12.48 9.15 -19.49
C ASP A 192 -12.29 7.69 -19.90
N THR A 193 -13.35 7.12 -20.48
CA THR A 193 -13.32 5.79 -21.09
C THR A 193 -12.40 5.79 -22.30
N ALA A 194 -11.60 4.74 -22.45
CA ALA A 194 -10.77 4.55 -23.64
C ALA A 194 -11.64 4.46 -24.91
N ILE A 195 -11.10 4.90 -26.07
CA ILE A 195 -11.89 5.04 -27.31
C ILE A 195 -12.35 3.66 -27.80
N ASP A 196 -11.47 2.68 -27.74
CA ASP A 196 -11.70 1.26 -27.99
C ASP A 196 -12.69 0.59 -27.01
N MET A 197 -13.06 1.28 -25.94
CA MET A 197 -14.06 0.85 -24.96
C MET A 197 -15.40 1.61 -25.08
N LEU A 198 -15.54 2.53 -26.05
CA LEU A 198 -16.81 3.18 -26.37
C LEU A 198 -17.72 2.25 -27.17
N TYR A 199 -19.02 2.44 -27.08
CA TYR A 199 -20.03 1.66 -27.80
C TYR A 199 -21.30 2.47 -27.97
N ASN A 200 -22.08 2.14 -29.00
CA ASN A 200 -23.31 2.86 -29.36
C ASN A 200 -23.13 4.39 -29.47
N ASP A 201 -21.94 4.85 -29.85
CA ASP A 201 -21.56 6.25 -29.91
C ASP A 201 -21.67 6.84 -31.33
N TYR A 202 -22.13 6.02 -32.30
CA TYR A 202 -22.54 6.45 -33.62
C TYR A 202 -23.98 5.98 -33.89
N PRO A 203 -24.93 6.89 -34.14
CA PRO A 203 -26.23 6.46 -34.64
C PRO A 203 -26.09 5.89 -36.05
N GLU A 204 -26.80 4.80 -36.37
CA GLU A 204 -26.78 4.16 -37.70
C GLU A 204 -27.63 4.96 -38.71
N ASN A 205 -27.23 6.22 -38.92
CA ASN A 205 -27.82 7.18 -39.84
C ASN A 205 -26.77 8.19 -40.33
N LYS A 206 -27.19 9.14 -41.18
CA LYS A 206 -26.29 10.15 -41.76
C LYS A 206 -25.44 10.87 -40.71
N THR A 207 -25.99 11.21 -39.54
CA THR A 207 -25.25 11.92 -38.49
C THR A 207 -24.10 11.07 -37.92
N GLY A 208 -24.30 9.78 -37.72
CA GLY A 208 -23.23 8.90 -37.25
C GLY A 208 -22.17 8.63 -38.31
N PHE A 209 -22.59 8.46 -39.56
CA PHE A 209 -21.66 8.34 -40.70
C PHE A 209 -20.84 9.63 -40.92
N ASP A 210 -21.46 10.80 -40.83
CA ASP A 210 -20.76 12.10 -40.90
C ASP A 210 -19.74 12.24 -39.76
N LYS A 211 -20.11 11.85 -38.53
CA LYS A 211 -19.21 11.85 -37.35
C LYS A 211 -18.00 10.95 -37.60
N LEU A 212 -18.24 9.68 -37.96
CA LEU A 212 -17.17 8.71 -38.22
C LEU A 212 -16.24 9.18 -39.34
N ARG A 213 -16.82 9.69 -40.44
CA ARG A 213 -16.05 10.24 -41.56
C ARG A 213 -15.10 11.36 -41.12
N ALA A 214 -15.56 12.27 -40.25
CA ALA A 214 -14.75 13.35 -39.74
C ALA A 214 -13.57 12.85 -38.90
N GLU A 215 -13.80 11.86 -38.04
CA GLU A 215 -12.74 11.25 -37.22
C GLU A 215 -11.72 10.48 -38.07
N LEU A 216 -12.19 9.68 -39.05
CA LEU A 216 -11.33 8.99 -40.01
C LEU A 216 -10.49 9.97 -40.84
N TYR A 217 -11.08 11.10 -41.27
CA TYR A 217 -10.37 12.15 -41.99
C TYR A 217 -9.26 12.75 -41.13
N SER A 218 -9.59 13.16 -39.90
CA SER A 218 -8.60 13.74 -38.97
C SER A 218 -7.45 12.78 -38.69
N GLU A 219 -7.74 11.49 -38.48
CA GLU A 219 -6.72 10.46 -38.26
C GLU A 219 -5.78 10.30 -39.46
N ASN A 220 -6.35 10.15 -40.67
CA ASN A 220 -5.54 10.02 -41.88
C ASN A 220 -4.70 11.26 -42.13
N TYR A 221 -5.30 12.43 -41.93
CA TYR A 221 -4.59 13.70 -42.07
C TYR A 221 -3.43 13.69 -41.09
N ASP A 222 -3.68 13.57 -39.78
CA ASP A 222 -2.66 13.62 -38.73
C ASP A 222 -1.55 12.57 -38.86
N ALA A 223 -1.86 11.36 -39.33
CA ALA A 223 -0.90 10.28 -39.53
C ALA A 223 0.01 10.49 -40.76
N GLU A 224 -0.49 11.13 -41.82
CA GLU A 224 0.26 11.28 -43.07
C GLU A 224 1.39 12.32 -42.93
N LYS A 225 2.63 11.85 -43.11
CA LYS A 225 3.82 12.70 -43.24
C LYS A 225 4.18 12.85 -44.71
N GLN A 226 3.92 14.02 -45.27
CA GLN A 226 4.30 14.35 -46.64
C GLN A 226 5.80 14.69 -46.71
N ASP A 227 6.65 13.69 -46.49
CA ASP A 227 8.11 13.84 -46.40
C ASP A 227 8.83 13.66 -47.76
N SER A 228 8.07 13.42 -48.84
CA SER A 228 8.61 13.23 -50.21
C SER A 228 8.76 14.56 -50.96
N TRP A 229 9.86 14.71 -51.70
CA TRP A 229 10.10 15.85 -52.60
C TRP A 229 9.13 15.89 -53.80
N TYR A 230 8.39 14.80 -54.04
CA TYR A 230 7.36 14.69 -55.06
C TYR A 230 6.13 13.97 -54.48
N ASN A 231 5.02 14.71 -54.32
CA ASN A 231 3.70 14.19 -53.95
C ASN A 231 2.69 14.65 -55.00
N ASN A 232 2.07 13.70 -55.72
CA ASN A 232 1.06 14.00 -56.73
C ASN A 232 -0.35 14.24 -56.16
N THR A 233 -0.57 13.96 -54.88
CA THR A 233 -1.82 14.22 -54.16
C THR A 233 -1.52 14.94 -52.85
N SER A 234 -2.39 15.87 -52.46
CA SER A 234 -2.23 16.57 -51.19
C SER A 234 -2.64 15.66 -50.02
N ARG A 235 -2.11 15.98 -48.83
CA ARG A 235 -2.47 15.31 -47.57
C ARG A 235 -3.99 15.34 -47.33
N ALA A 236 -4.63 16.44 -47.69
CA ALA A 236 -6.08 16.59 -47.58
C ALA A 236 -6.83 15.67 -48.54
N ASP A 237 -6.34 15.50 -49.78
CA ASP A 237 -6.97 14.61 -50.77
C ASP A 237 -6.83 13.15 -50.34
N ASN A 238 -5.64 12.74 -49.90
CA ASN A 238 -5.39 11.39 -49.40
C ASN A 238 -6.24 11.07 -48.17
N ALA A 239 -6.32 12.00 -47.20
CA ALA A 239 -7.17 11.85 -46.03
C ALA A 239 -8.65 11.73 -46.38
N THR A 240 -9.11 12.52 -47.37
CA THR A 240 -10.48 12.44 -47.89
C THR A 240 -10.76 11.08 -48.52
N GLN A 241 -9.89 10.64 -49.44
CA GLN A 241 -10.06 9.38 -50.17
C GLN A 241 -10.07 8.17 -49.22
N ASN A 242 -9.16 8.12 -48.25
CA ASN A 242 -9.07 7.03 -47.28
C ASN A 242 -10.27 7.00 -46.32
N ALA A 243 -10.74 8.17 -45.88
CA ALA A 243 -11.93 8.27 -45.03
C ALA A 243 -13.18 7.83 -45.79
N ASP A 244 -13.36 8.27 -47.05
CA ASP A 244 -14.49 7.90 -47.90
C ASP A 244 -14.49 6.41 -48.25
N TYR A 245 -13.32 5.84 -48.53
CA TYR A 245 -13.18 4.41 -48.77
C TYR A 245 -13.61 3.58 -47.55
N THR A 246 -13.09 3.94 -46.37
CA THR A 246 -13.40 3.23 -45.12
C THR A 246 -14.88 3.38 -44.75
N LEU A 247 -15.44 4.58 -44.90
CA LEU A 247 -16.86 4.83 -44.64
C LEU A 247 -17.77 4.00 -45.55
N LYS A 248 -17.43 3.90 -46.85
CA LYS A 248 -18.19 3.09 -47.80
C LYS A 248 -18.24 1.62 -47.36
N LYS A 249 -17.13 1.07 -46.85
CA LYS A 249 -17.10 -0.29 -46.28
C LYS A 249 -18.01 -0.42 -45.07
N VAL A 250 -17.97 0.56 -44.16
CA VAL A 250 -18.87 0.58 -42.99
C VAL A 250 -20.34 0.60 -43.44
N GLU A 251 -20.72 1.47 -44.38
CA GLU A 251 -22.08 1.52 -44.93
C GLU A 251 -22.52 0.21 -45.60
N GLU A 252 -21.60 -0.47 -46.30
CA GLU A 252 -21.85 -1.79 -46.90
C GLU A 252 -22.12 -2.86 -45.84
N PHE A 253 -21.38 -2.86 -44.73
CA PHE A 253 -21.57 -3.83 -43.64
C PHE A 253 -22.77 -3.50 -42.76
N CYS A 254 -23.14 -2.23 -42.58
CA CYS A 254 -24.36 -1.82 -41.86
C CYS A 254 -25.63 -2.40 -42.52
N LYS A 255 -25.60 -2.76 -43.80
CA LYS A 255 -26.73 -3.44 -44.47
C LYS A 255 -26.96 -4.88 -43.99
N LYS A 256 -26.00 -5.50 -43.28
CA LYS A 256 -26.09 -6.88 -42.77
C LYS A 256 -26.79 -6.90 -41.41
N SER A 257 -27.51 -7.98 -41.09
CA SER A 257 -28.09 -8.18 -39.75
C SER A 257 -26.99 -8.36 -38.69
N SER A 258 -27.29 -8.13 -37.41
CA SER A 258 -26.32 -8.39 -36.33
C SER A 258 -25.90 -9.86 -36.30
N ASP A 259 -26.82 -10.78 -36.58
CA ASP A 259 -26.53 -12.21 -36.65
C ASP A 259 -25.53 -12.53 -37.76
N ASP A 260 -25.66 -11.89 -38.94
CA ASP A 260 -24.70 -12.10 -40.03
C ASP A 260 -23.34 -11.49 -39.72
N LEU A 261 -23.29 -10.34 -39.05
CA LEU A 261 -22.03 -9.76 -38.56
C LEU A 261 -21.35 -10.66 -37.52
N PHE A 262 -22.10 -11.26 -36.59
CA PHE A 262 -21.53 -12.22 -35.64
C PHE A 262 -21.07 -13.51 -36.31
N LYS A 263 -21.75 -13.99 -37.36
CA LYS A 263 -21.26 -15.14 -38.15
C LYS A 263 -19.92 -14.82 -38.82
N ILE A 264 -19.77 -13.64 -39.42
CA ILE A 264 -18.50 -13.18 -40.00
C ILE A 264 -17.44 -13.09 -38.92
N PHE A 265 -17.74 -12.40 -37.81
CA PHE A 265 -16.79 -12.23 -36.71
C PHE A 265 -16.31 -13.57 -36.16
N LYS A 266 -17.24 -14.48 -35.84
CA LYS A 266 -16.91 -15.79 -35.27
C LYS A 266 -16.17 -16.70 -36.26
N SER A 267 -16.48 -16.64 -37.55
CA SER A 267 -15.75 -17.37 -38.59
C SER A 267 -14.34 -16.83 -38.78
N ASP A 268 -14.19 -15.52 -38.90
CA ASP A 268 -12.90 -14.91 -39.23
C ASP A 268 -11.92 -14.97 -38.05
N ILE A 269 -12.41 -14.90 -36.81
CA ILE A 269 -11.53 -14.97 -35.63
C ILE A 269 -10.84 -16.35 -35.51
N GLU A 270 -11.44 -17.41 -36.07
CA GLU A 270 -10.83 -18.74 -36.17
C GLU A 270 -9.56 -18.70 -37.01
N TRP A 271 -9.51 -17.91 -38.08
CA TRP A 271 -8.33 -17.80 -38.95
C TRP A 271 -7.11 -17.23 -38.22
N TYR A 272 -7.32 -16.46 -37.16
CA TYR A 272 -6.27 -15.83 -36.36
C TYR A 272 -5.85 -16.67 -35.15
N SER A 273 -6.48 -17.81 -34.91
CA SER A 273 -6.32 -18.58 -33.68
C SER A 273 -6.22 -20.09 -33.94
N LYS A 274 -5.67 -20.84 -32.98
CA LYS A 274 -5.54 -22.30 -33.08
C LYS A 274 -5.75 -22.98 -31.74
N GLY A 275 -6.27 -24.21 -31.76
CA GLY A 275 -6.37 -25.08 -30.59
C GLY A 275 -7.15 -24.44 -29.44
N LYS A 276 -6.56 -24.41 -28.24
CA LYS A 276 -7.20 -23.81 -27.06
C LYS A 276 -7.50 -22.32 -27.23
N LEU A 277 -6.59 -21.57 -27.86
CA LEU A 277 -6.80 -20.14 -28.07
C LEU A 277 -7.89 -19.84 -29.10
N GLU A 278 -8.15 -20.75 -30.05
CA GLU A 278 -9.32 -20.65 -30.92
C GLU A 278 -10.62 -20.78 -30.11
N THR A 279 -10.64 -21.73 -29.17
CA THR A 279 -11.77 -21.89 -28.25
C THR A 279 -11.98 -20.62 -27.41
N VAL A 280 -10.90 -20.01 -26.90
CA VAL A 280 -10.98 -18.74 -26.17
C VAL A 280 -11.49 -17.60 -27.06
N ALA A 281 -10.94 -17.44 -28.27
CA ALA A 281 -11.34 -16.40 -29.21
C ALA A 281 -12.85 -16.47 -29.51
N LYS A 282 -13.39 -17.68 -29.72
CA LYS A 282 -14.83 -17.90 -29.87
C LYS A 282 -15.64 -17.49 -28.64
N LYS A 283 -15.17 -17.83 -27.43
CA LYS A 283 -15.83 -17.39 -26.17
C LYS A 283 -15.84 -15.87 -26.02
N MET A 284 -14.80 -15.19 -26.50
CA MET A 284 -14.72 -13.72 -26.48
C MET A 284 -15.76 -13.10 -27.41
N VAL A 285 -15.95 -13.65 -28.62
CA VAL A 285 -17.05 -13.25 -29.51
C VAL A 285 -18.41 -13.54 -28.87
N ASP A 286 -18.60 -14.72 -28.26
CA ASP A 286 -19.85 -15.09 -27.58
C ASP A 286 -20.16 -14.14 -26.40
N LYS A 287 -19.13 -13.70 -25.66
CA LYS A 287 -19.29 -12.71 -24.60
C LYS A 287 -19.76 -11.37 -25.17
N MET A 288 -19.15 -10.88 -26.25
CA MET A 288 -19.62 -9.66 -26.90
C MET A 288 -21.07 -9.81 -27.39
N GLN A 289 -21.41 -10.97 -27.99
CA GLN A 289 -22.76 -11.29 -28.45
C GLN A 289 -23.79 -11.31 -27.31
N SER A 290 -23.39 -11.77 -26.12
CA SER A 290 -24.23 -11.72 -24.91
C SER A 290 -24.50 -10.29 -24.41
N ASN A 291 -23.75 -9.30 -24.93
CA ASN A 291 -23.82 -7.89 -24.56
C ASN A 291 -23.64 -7.60 -23.05
N SER A 292 -22.84 -8.43 -22.37
CA SER A 292 -22.64 -8.33 -20.92
C SER A 292 -21.58 -7.29 -20.51
N GLY A 293 -20.63 -6.96 -21.40
CA GLY A 293 -19.49 -6.07 -21.07
C GLY A 293 -18.65 -6.59 -19.90
N GLY A 294 -18.00 -5.69 -19.14
CA GLY A 294 -17.28 -6.04 -17.92
C GLY A 294 -15.92 -6.71 -18.16
N GLU A 295 -15.55 -7.68 -17.34
CA GLU A 295 -14.28 -8.42 -17.47
C GLU A 295 -14.49 -9.79 -18.13
N PHE A 296 -13.44 -10.26 -18.81
CA PHE A 296 -13.29 -11.62 -19.31
C PHE A 296 -11.97 -12.21 -18.84
N SER A 297 -12.02 -13.41 -18.28
CA SER A 297 -10.84 -14.17 -17.88
C SER A 297 -11.02 -15.61 -18.33
N ASP A 298 -9.97 -16.19 -18.91
CA ASP A 298 -9.93 -17.59 -19.31
C ASP A 298 -8.54 -18.16 -18.99
N LYS A 299 -8.52 -19.34 -18.35
CA LYS A 299 -7.29 -19.98 -17.90
C LYS A 299 -6.37 -20.31 -19.07
N ASP A 300 -6.90 -20.77 -20.21
CA ASP A 300 -6.06 -21.15 -21.34
C ASP A 300 -5.38 -19.94 -21.98
N LEU A 301 -6.04 -18.76 -21.95
CA LEU A 301 -5.43 -17.50 -22.35
C LEU A 301 -4.36 -17.04 -21.36
N THR A 302 -4.66 -17.11 -20.06
CA THR A 302 -3.66 -16.79 -19.02
C THR A 302 -2.43 -17.68 -19.15
N ASP A 303 -2.61 -18.99 -19.31
CA ASP A 303 -1.50 -19.94 -19.47
C ASP A 303 -0.66 -19.62 -20.72
N ALA A 304 -1.31 -19.34 -21.86
CA ALA A 304 -0.61 -19.01 -23.10
C ALA A 304 0.18 -17.70 -22.99
N VAL A 305 -0.40 -16.66 -22.39
CA VAL A 305 0.26 -15.37 -22.18
C VAL A 305 1.41 -15.50 -21.19
N VAL A 306 1.26 -16.25 -20.10
CA VAL A 306 2.34 -16.51 -19.15
C VAL A 306 3.50 -17.22 -19.81
N GLN A 307 3.25 -18.23 -20.64
CA GLN A 307 4.30 -19.01 -21.31
C GLN A 307 5.00 -18.22 -22.42
N HIS A 308 4.40 -17.14 -22.91
CA HIS A 308 4.97 -16.34 -23.99
C HIS A 308 6.25 -15.62 -23.57
N GLU A 309 7.26 -15.62 -24.45
CA GLU A 309 8.60 -15.06 -24.19
C GLU A 309 8.57 -13.59 -23.74
N LYS A 310 7.67 -12.77 -24.29
CA LYS A 310 7.55 -11.35 -23.93
C LYS A 310 7.02 -11.16 -22.51
N SER A 311 6.11 -12.02 -22.06
CA SER A 311 5.62 -12.00 -20.69
C SER A 311 6.70 -12.48 -19.72
N GLN A 312 7.40 -13.57 -20.06
CA GLN A 312 8.52 -14.08 -19.25
C GLN A 312 9.65 -13.04 -19.09
N ALA A 313 10.00 -12.32 -20.16
CA ALA A 313 10.99 -11.26 -20.13
C ALA A 313 10.54 -10.08 -19.22
N PHE A 314 9.28 -9.67 -19.31
CA PHE A 314 8.71 -8.61 -18.48
C PHE A 314 8.64 -9.00 -16.99
N ILE A 315 8.13 -10.20 -16.69
CA ILE A 315 8.09 -10.76 -15.33
C ILE A 315 9.51 -10.84 -14.74
N SER A 316 10.49 -11.29 -15.54
CA SER A 316 11.90 -11.36 -15.12
C SER A 316 12.47 -9.97 -14.82
N SER A 317 12.12 -8.97 -15.61
CA SER A 317 12.53 -7.58 -15.42
C SER A 317 11.94 -6.99 -14.13
N ILE A 318 10.66 -7.26 -13.84
CA ILE A 318 10.01 -6.90 -12.58
C ILE A 318 10.73 -7.54 -11.39
N LYS A 319 10.97 -8.85 -11.44
CA LYS A 319 11.69 -9.56 -10.36
C LYS A 319 13.08 -8.96 -10.13
N SER A 320 13.78 -8.58 -11.20
CA SER A 320 15.10 -7.97 -11.12
C SER A 320 15.08 -6.57 -10.48
N VAL A 321 14.07 -5.73 -10.78
CA VAL A 321 13.96 -4.40 -10.14
C VAL A 321 13.56 -4.53 -8.66
N ILE A 322 12.68 -5.48 -8.31
CA ILE A 322 12.35 -5.79 -6.91
C ILE A 322 13.61 -6.23 -6.16
N GLN A 323 14.35 -7.21 -6.69
CA GLN A 323 15.60 -7.68 -6.08
C GLN A 323 16.61 -6.53 -5.88
N SER A 324 16.77 -5.66 -6.88
CA SER A 324 17.67 -4.51 -6.81
C SER A 324 17.23 -3.51 -5.73
N TYR A 325 15.92 -3.31 -5.58
CA TYR A 325 15.35 -2.47 -4.52
C TYR A 325 15.59 -3.09 -3.13
N LEU A 326 15.31 -4.38 -2.96
CA LEU A 326 15.51 -5.07 -1.68
C LEU A 326 16.97 -5.00 -1.23
N THR A 327 17.94 -5.22 -2.13
CA THR A 327 19.38 -5.11 -1.81
C THR A 327 19.76 -3.72 -1.33
N LYS A 328 19.24 -2.67 -1.99
CA LYS A 328 19.51 -1.28 -1.58
C LYS A 328 18.86 -0.89 -0.25
N ASN A 329 17.75 -1.54 0.11
CA ASN A 329 16.93 -1.18 1.26
C ASN A 329 16.94 -2.26 2.35
N ASN A 330 17.93 -3.15 2.35
CA ASN A 330 18.09 -4.22 3.36
C ASN A 330 16.79 -5.05 3.57
N GLY A 331 16.08 -5.33 2.47
CA GLY A 331 14.84 -6.10 2.47
C GLY A 331 13.61 -5.37 3.03
N ASP A 332 13.65 -4.06 3.23
CA ASP A 332 12.44 -3.30 3.54
C ASP A 332 11.56 -3.16 2.28
N ILE A 333 10.24 -3.31 2.45
CA ILE A 333 9.23 -3.16 1.40
C ILE A 333 8.14 -2.14 1.74
N GLN A 334 8.20 -1.49 2.91
CA GLN A 334 7.15 -0.57 3.36
C GLN A 334 6.94 0.60 2.41
N ASN A 335 8.01 1.08 1.75
CA ASN A 335 7.94 2.19 0.81
C ASN A 335 7.60 1.75 -0.63
N LEU A 336 7.28 0.47 -0.86
CA LEU A 336 6.80 -0.01 -2.15
C LEU A 336 5.31 0.18 -2.34
N GLU A 337 4.51 0.27 -1.28
CA GLU A 337 3.05 0.44 -1.37
C GLU A 337 2.69 1.73 -2.13
N ILE A 338 1.80 1.61 -3.12
CA ILE A 338 1.31 2.75 -3.91
C ILE A 338 -0.21 2.82 -3.93
N THR A 339 -0.72 4.02 -4.18
CA THR A 339 -2.12 4.25 -4.54
C THR A 339 -2.35 3.99 -6.02
N ASP A 340 -3.62 3.77 -6.40
CA ASP A 340 -3.98 3.50 -7.80
C ASP A 340 -3.59 4.63 -8.77
N SER A 341 -3.50 5.87 -8.30
CA SER A 341 -3.07 7.03 -9.11
C SER A 341 -1.55 7.14 -9.30
N SER A 342 -0.75 6.35 -8.60
CA SER A 342 0.72 6.39 -8.64
C SER A 342 1.29 5.12 -9.28
N ASN A 343 2.46 5.21 -9.93
CA ASN A 343 3.14 4.04 -10.50
C ASN A 343 4.22 3.46 -9.57
N GLY A 344 4.67 4.23 -8.58
CA GLY A 344 5.67 3.81 -7.60
C GLY A 344 7.13 3.92 -8.02
N ILE A 345 8.01 3.64 -7.06
CA ILE A 345 9.47 3.72 -7.21
C ILE A 345 9.98 2.69 -8.24
N LEU A 346 9.39 1.49 -8.24
CA LEU A 346 9.79 0.42 -9.16
C LEU A 346 9.53 0.76 -10.63
N TYR A 347 8.51 1.58 -10.91
CA TYR A 347 8.21 2.00 -12.29
C TYR A 347 9.38 2.78 -12.91
N LYS A 348 10.00 3.67 -12.13
CA LYS A 348 11.21 4.39 -12.60
C LYS A 348 12.34 3.43 -12.95
N TYR A 349 12.54 2.38 -12.15
CA TYR A 349 13.59 1.39 -12.43
C TYR A 349 13.31 0.58 -13.70
N LEU A 350 12.04 0.32 -14.03
CA LEU A 350 11.67 -0.31 -15.29
C LEU A 350 11.93 0.61 -16.49
N VAL A 351 11.51 1.88 -16.40
CA VAL A 351 11.73 2.88 -17.45
C VAL A 351 13.23 3.12 -17.68
N ASP A 352 14.01 3.28 -16.62
CA ASP A 352 15.48 3.49 -16.71
C ASP A 352 16.19 2.27 -17.35
N ARG A 353 15.56 1.08 -17.33
CA ARG A 353 16.04 -0.15 -17.98
C ARG A 353 15.47 -0.37 -19.39
N GLY A 354 14.63 0.54 -19.89
CA GLY A 354 13.96 0.40 -21.19
C GLY A 354 13.00 -0.79 -21.25
N VAL A 355 12.35 -1.14 -20.14
CA VAL A 355 11.40 -2.25 -20.10
C VAL A 355 10.03 -1.79 -20.61
N ASP A 356 9.65 -2.29 -21.78
CA ASP A 356 8.34 -2.05 -22.38
C ASP A 356 7.29 -3.06 -21.91
N ASN A 357 6.01 -2.69 -22.07
CA ASN A 357 4.89 -3.61 -21.88
C ASN A 357 5.00 -4.80 -22.85
N PRO A 358 4.61 -6.03 -22.43
CA PRO A 358 4.55 -7.18 -23.33
C PRO A 358 3.64 -6.91 -24.53
N LYS A 359 4.10 -7.33 -25.72
CA LYS A 359 3.34 -7.33 -26.97
C LYS A 359 3.36 -8.72 -27.59
N PHE A 360 2.24 -9.18 -28.11
CA PHE A 360 1.99 -10.52 -28.62
C PHE A 360 1.59 -10.43 -30.10
N SER A 361 2.56 -10.12 -30.96
CA SER A 361 2.34 -9.93 -32.41
C SER A 361 2.12 -11.23 -33.20
N ASP A 362 1.82 -12.34 -32.52
CA ASP A 362 1.65 -13.66 -33.10
C ASP A 362 0.29 -13.77 -33.81
N LYS A 363 0.30 -13.44 -35.09
CA LYS A 363 -0.92 -13.29 -35.91
C LYS A 363 -1.84 -14.52 -35.91
N PHE A 364 -1.29 -15.73 -35.78
CA PHE A 364 -2.02 -16.99 -35.95
C PHE A 364 -2.05 -17.87 -34.69
N SER A 365 -1.48 -17.41 -33.58
CA SER A 365 -1.56 -18.16 -32.32
C SER A 365 -2.91 -17.98 -31.63
N GLY A 366 -3.59 -16.86 -31.90
CA GLY A 366 -4.76 -16.37 -31.20
C GLY A 366 -4.43 -15.23 -30.24
N LEU A 367 -3.18 -15.09 -29.79
CA LEU A 367 -2.80 -14.01 -28.88
C LEU A 367 -2.95 -12.63 -29.53
N GLY A 368 -2.59 -12.50 -30.81
CA GLY A 368 -2.68 -11.24 -31.54
C GLY A 368 -4.10 -10.68 -31.71
N ILE A 369 -5.15 -11.52 -31.58
CA ILE A 369 -6.56 -11.10 -31.70
C ILE A 369 -7.31 -11.10 -30.36
N THR A 370 -6.80 -11.80 -29.35
CA THR A 370 -7.46 -11.93 -28.02
C THR A 370 -6.87 -10.98 -26.97
N ILE A 371 -5.59 -10.63 -27.08
CA ILE A 371 -4.93 -9.72 -26.15
C ILE A 371 -3.96 -8.76 -26.82
N ASN A 372 -3.35 -9.09 -27.97
CA ASN A 372 -2.44 -8.25 -28.76
C ASN A 372 -1.25 -7.59 -28.02
N ASP A 373 -1.47 -6.74 -27.02
CA ASP A 373 -0.48 -6.28 -26.04
C ASP A 373 -1.05 -6.19 -24.61
N VAL A 374 -0.22 -5.83 -23.63
CA VAL A 374 -0.70 -5.51 -22.28
C VAL A 374 -0.97 -4.02 -22.21
N TRP A 375 -2.24 -3.63 -22.36
CA TRP A 375 -2.66 -2.23 -22.24
C TRP A 375 -2.31 -1.65 -20.87
N ALA A 376 -2.74 -2.30 -19.79
CA ALA A 376 -2.45 -1.89 -18.42
C ALA A 376 -2.05 -3.09 -17.55
N TYR A 377 -1.29 -2.84 -16.50
CA TYR A 377 -0.89 -3.88 -15.55
C TYR A 377 -0.82 -3.36 -14.12
N GLN A 378 -1.06 -4.24 -13.16
CA GLN A 378 -0.87 -4.02 -11.73
C GLN A 378 -0.10 -5.19 -11.13
N ILE A 379 0.90 -4.92 -10.30
CA ILE A 379 1.72 -5.93 -9.64
C ILE A 379 1.59 -5.77 -8.13
N TYR A 380 1.22 -6.86 -7.48
CA TYR A 380 1.03 -6.91 -6.03
C TYR A 380 2.05 -7.83 -5.38
N ILE A 381 2.48 -7.46 -4.18
CA ILE A 381 3.02 -8.42 -3.22
C ILE A 381 1.83 -9.04 -2.49
N THR A 382 1.68 -10.36 -2.54
CA THR A 382 0.60 -11.07 -1.85
C THR A 382 1.02 -11.62 -0.50
N ARG A 383 2.33 -11.81 -0.31
CA ARG A 383 2.95 -12.20 0.96
C ARG A 383 4.43 -11.81 0.95
N TYR A 384 4.99 -11.52 2.11
CA TYR A 384 6.42 -11.31 2.27
C TYR A 384 6.89 -11.94 3.58
N LYS A 385 7.96 -12.74 3.50
CA LYS A 385 8.64 -13.35 4.63
C LYS A 385 10.13 -13.05 4.53
N LYS A 386 10.72 -12.57 5.62
CA LYS A 386 12.14 -12.27 5.73
C LYS A 386 12.74 -13.08 6.88
N ASN A 387 13.88 -13.73 6.64
CA ASN A 387 14.67 -14.43 7.65
C ASN A 387 16.14 -14.06 7.47
N GLY A 388 16.65 -13.19 8.35
CA GLY A 388 17.96 -12.58 8.16
C GLY A 388 18.03 -11.82 6.83
N ARG A 389 18.95 -12.24 5.96
CA ARG A 389 19.10 -11.70 4.59
C ARG A 389 18.30 -12.44 3.54
N SER A 390 17.71 -13.57 3.86
CA SER A 390 16.89 -14.35 2.93
C SER A 390 15.45 -13.84 2.95
N PHE A 391 14.77 -13.91 1.81
CA PHE A 391 13.36 -13.59 1.70
C PHE A 391 12.60 -14.54 0.78
N GLU A 392 11.30 -14.64 1.04
CA GLU A 392 10.30 -15.22 0.16
C GLU A 392 9.18 -14.21 -0.06
N MET A 393 8.80 -14.01 -1.31
CA MET A 393 7.77 -13.08 -1.74
C MET A 393 6.80 -13.76 -2.71
N GLY A 394 5.50 -13.64 -2.42
CA GLY A 394 4.45 -13.94 -3.38
C GLY A 394 4.15 -12.72 -4.22
N LEU A 395 4.01 -12.92 -5.52
CA LEU A 395 3.70 -11.89 -6.48
C LEU A 395 2.43 -12.25 -7.24
N GLU A 396 1.62 -11.24 -7.53
CA GLU A 396 0.47 -11.34 -8.42
C GLU A 396 0.64 -10.28 -9.51
N TYR A 397 0.59 -10.70 -10.76
CA TYR A 397 0.66 -9.83 -11.93
C TYR A 397 -0.71 -9.85 -12.58
N ILE A 398 -1.39 -8.70 -12.59
CA ILE A 398 -2.66 -8.54 -13.27
C ILE A 398 -2.40 -7.80 -14.57
N TYR A 399 -2.72 -8.42 -15.70
CA TYR A 399 -2.70 -7.77 -17.01
C TYR A 399 -4.12 -7.46 -17.46
N TYR A 400 -4.27 -6.31 -18.10
CA TYR A 400 -5.50 -5.85 -18.72
C TYR A 400 -5.26 -5.49 -20.16
N ASP A 401 -6.21 -5.84 -21.00
CA ASP A 401 -6.32 -5.36 -22.37
C ASP A 401 -7.79 -5.13 -22.75
N HIS A 402 -8.04 -4.36 -23.80
CA HIS A 402 -9.38 -4.07 -24.28
C HIS A 402 -9.74 -5.02 -25.42
N PHE A 403 -10.86 -5.73 -25.26
CA PHE A 403 -11.52 -6.37 -26.39
C PHE A 403 -12.59 -5.42 -26.93
N GLY A 404 -12.11 -4.45 -27.69
CA GLY A 404 -12.90 -3.53 -28.48
C GLY A 404 -12.02 -2.84 -29.53
N LEU A 405 -12.64 -2.16 -30.48
CA LEU A 405 -11.95 -1.44 -31.56
C LEU A 405 -12.15 0.06 -31.43
N ASP A 406 -11.21 0.85 -31.95
CA ASP A 406 -11.43 2.26 -32.26
C ASP A 406 -11.45 2.52 -33.78
N TYR A 407 -11.81 3.74 -34.21
CA TYR A 407 -11.89 4.06 -35.64
C TYR A 407 -10.56 3.92 -36.39
N PRO A 408 -9.37 4.13 -35.79
CA PRO A 408 -8.09 3.81 -36.44
C PRO A 408 -7.94 2.32 -36.79
N ASP A 409 -8.54 1.39 -36.02
CA ASP A 409 -8.38 -0.05 -36.28
C ASP A 409 -8.99 -0.47 -37.63
N ILE A 410 -10.15 0.08 -38.00
CA ILE A 410 -10.81 -0.22 -39.29
C ILE A 410 -10.14 0.46 -40.49
N GLN A 411 -9.23 1.42 -40.25
CA GLN A 411 -8.35 1.99 -41.28
C GLN A 411 -7.09 1.14 -41.45
N LYS A 412 -6.55 0.67 -40.33
CA LYS A 412 -5.32 -0.12 -40.28
C LYS A 412 -5.53 -1.55 -40.79
N TYR A 413 -6.70 -2.12 -40.54
CA TYR A 413 -7.02 -3.50 -40.87
C TYR A 413 -8.27 -3.60 -41.75
N ASP A 414 -8.09 -3.51 -43.07
CA ASP A 414 -9.13 -3.72 -44.08
C ASP A 414 -9.48 -5.21 -44.21
N LYS A 415 -10.24 -5.73 -43.23
CA LYS A 415 -10.80 -7.10 -43.19
C LYS A 415 -12.21 -7.11 -42.60
N ASP A 416 -13.04 -8.01 -43.13
CA ASP A 416 -14.45 -8.18 -42.77
C ASP A 416 -14.70 -8.33 -41.26
N ILE A 417 -13.79 -9.02 -40.54
CA ILE A 417 -13.82 -9.14 -39.08
C ILE A 417 -13.83 -7.78 -38.36
N PHE A 418 -12.97 -6.83 -38.75
CA PHE A 418 -12.84 -5.55 -38.06
C PHE A 418 -14.04 -4.65 -38.36
N TYR A 419 -14.55 -4.66 -39.59
CA TYR A 419 -15.80 -3.95 -39.91
C TYR A 419 -16.99 -4.53 -39.14
N SER A 420 -17.11 -5.85 -39.07
CA SER A 420 -18.20 -6.52 -38.34
C SER A 420 -18.14 -6.21 -36.85
N TRP A 421 -16.96 -6.33 -36.24
CA TRP A 421 -16.72 -6.00 -34.83
C TRP A 421 -17.02 -4.53 -34.55
N PHE A 422 -16.46 -3.61 -35.35
CA PHE A 422 -16.66 -2.17 -35.17
C PHE A 422 -18.14 -1.80 -35.23
N ILE A 423 -18.88 -2.30 -36.22
CA ILE A 423 -20.31 -1.98 -36.37
C ILE A 423 -21.14 -2.53 -35.21
N LEU A 424 -20.90 -3.78 -34.81
CA LEU A 424 -21.56 -4.36 -33.65
C LEU A 424 -21.33 -3.50 -32.40
N GLN A 425 -20.10 -3.04 -32.17
CA GLN A 425 -19.75 -2.21 -31.02
C GLN A 425 -20.35 -0.80 -31.09
N HIS A 426 -20.01 -0.07 -32.14
CA HIS A 426 -20.16 1.38 -32.23
C HIS A 426 -21.52 1.83 -32.74
N PHE A 427 -22.14 1.06 -33.64
CA PHE A 427 -23.46 1.39 -34.22
C PHE A 427 -24.60 0.64 -33.56
N ARG A 428 -24.34 -0.57 -33.03
CA ARG A 428 -25.39 -1.48 -32.53
C ARG A 428 -25.35 -1.74 -31.03
N GLY A 429 -24.37 -1.15 -30.34
CA GLY A 429 -24.32 -1.12 -28.89
C GLY A 429 -24.02 -2.45 -28.21
N TYR A 430 -23.35 -3.37 -28.92
CA TYR A 430 -22.73 -4.53 -28.27
C TYR A 430 -21.50 -4.09 -27.49
N LYS A 431 -21.51 -4.30 -26.17
CA LYS A 431 -20.50 -3.76 -25.27
C LYS A 431 -19.14 -4.44 -25.48
N PRO A 432 -18.05 -3.66 -25.64
CA PRO A 432 -16.70 -4.18 -25.49
C PRO A 432 -16.47 -4.58 -24.04
N PHE A 433 -15.38 -5.30 -23.80
CA PHE A 433 -15.04 -5.76 -22.46
C PHE A 433 -13.53 -5.77 -22.26
N ILE A 434 -13.12 -5.96 -21.01
CA ILE A 434 -11.71 -5.94 -20.63
C ILE A 434 -11.25 -7.38 -20.41
N THR A 435 -10.25 -7.80 -21.16
CA THR A 435 -9.53 -9.04 -20.87
C THR A 435 -8.71 -8.83 -19.60
N LYS A 436 -8.88 -9.69 -18.60
CA LYS A 436 -8.13 -9.68 -17.33
C LYS A 436 -7.42 -11.01 -17.17
N LEU A 437 -6.10 -10.96 -16.97
CA LEU A 437 -5.27 -12.12 -16.70
C LEU A 437 -4.65 -11.99 -15.31
N ASP A 438 -4.89 -12.98 -14.45
CA ASP A 438 -4.33 -13.05 -13.10
C ASP A 438 -3.21 -14.09 -13.07
N ILE A 439 -1.97 -13.63 -12.90
CA ILE A 439 -0.77 -14.46 -12.97
C ILE A 439 -0.13 -14.51 -11.60
N VAL A 440 0.03 -15.71 -11.05
CA VAL A 440 0.71 -15.93 -9.77
C VAL A 440 2.19 -16.20 -10.01
N GLY A 441 3.05 -15.54 -9.23
CA GLY A 441 4.48 -15.76 -9.25
C GLY A 441 5.11 -15.81 -7.86
N GLU A 442 6.33 -16.31 -7.81
CA GLU A 442 7.17 -16.28 -6.61
C GLU A 442 8.52 -15.63 -6.90
N LEU A 443 9.07 -14.99 -5.88
CA LEU A 443 10.45 -14.53 -5.84
C LEU A 443 11.06 -14.92 -4.50
N LYS A 444 12.17 -15.66 -4.56
CA LYS A 444 12.98 -16.05 -3.40
C LYS A 444 14.40 -15.62 -3.67
N GLY A 445 15.10 -15.17 -2.64
CA GLY A 445 16.47 -14.72 -2.79
C GLY A 445 17.08 -14.24 -1.49
N THR A 446 18.23 -13.60 -1.64
CA THR A 446 18.93 -12.86 -0.58
C THR A 446 19.15 -11.44 -1.04
N PHE A 447 19.09 -10.46 -0.14
CA PHE A 447 19.31 -9.04 -0.47
C PHE A 447 20.60 -8.48 0.12
#